data_AF-A0A6G3SFI3-F1
#
_entry.id   AF-A0A6G3SFI3-F1
#
_cell.length_a   1.000
_cell.length_b   1.000
_cell.length_c   1.000
_cell.angle_alpha   90.00
_cell.angle_beta   90.00
_cell.angle_gamma   90.00
#
_symmetry.space_group_name_H-M   'P 1'
#
loop_
_entity.id
_entity.type
_entity.pdbx_description
1 polymer ?
#
loop_
_entity_poly.entity_id
_entity_poly.type
_entity_poly.pdbx_seq_one_letter_code
_entity_poly.pdbx_strand_id
1 'polypeptide(L)'
;PRDSADHVQRWALAQSDADAAGLEASSPQLSTRNLVTVTDGAVVWTTSVRFDRPAGKVLWALAAPVHHRALPYLLTRAARTLPRSR
;
A
#
# COMPACT_ATOMS: atom_id res chain seq x y z
N PRO A 1 -15.39 -12.57 7.94
CA PRO A 1 -14.36 -11.76 8.63
C PRO A 1 -13.95 -10.56 7.76
N ARG A 2 -14.60 -9.40 7.99
CA ARG A 2 -14.39 -8.15 7.23
C ARG A 2 -14.10 -6.93 8.11
N ASP A 3 -14.12 -7.10 9.44
CA ASP A 3 -13.99 -6.02 10.42
C ASP A 3 -12.96 -6.39 11.51
N SER A 4 -11.75 -6.81 11.13
CA SER A 4 -10.61 -6.72 12.07
C SER A 4 -9.71 -5.57 11.62
N ALA A 5 -9.08 -4.90 12.60
CA ALA A 5 -8.13 -3.81 12.40
C ALA A 5 -6.92 -4.18 11.52
N ASP A 6 -6.83 -5.45 11.10
CA ASP A 6 -5.75 -6.03 10.30
C ASP A 6 -6.05 -6.04 8.80
N HIS A 7 -7.16 -5.44 8.34
CA HIS A 7 -7.54 -5.46 6.93
C HIS A 7 -7.92 -4.07 6.40
N VAL A 8 -7.20 -3.60 5.38
CA VAL A 8 -7.58 -2.41 4.61
C VAL A 8 -7.97 -2.85 3.20
N GLN A 9 -9.26 -2.80 2.86
CA GLN A 9 -9.77 -3.06 1.50
C GLN A 9 -9.33 -4.40 0.87
N ARG A 10 -9.33 -5.50 1.65
CA ARG A 10 -8.83 -6.85 1.31
C ARG A 10 -7.31 -7.02 1.32
N TRP A 11 -6.57 -6.02 1.76
CA TRP A 11 -5.14 -6.13 2.01
C TRP A 11 -4.92 -6.43 3.48
N ALA A 12 -4.17 -7.48 3.78
CA ALA A 12 -3.73 -7.76 5.14
C ALA A 12 -2.70 -6.69 5.56
N LEU A 13 -2.86 -6.14 6.75
CA LEU A 13 -1.86 -5.30 7.38
C LEU A 13 -0.72 -6.23 7.85
N ALA A 14 0.31 -6.37 7.02
CA ALA A 14 1.42 -7.27 7.27
C ALA A 14 2.39 -6.73 8.33
N GLN A 15 2.42 -5.41 8.51
CA GLN A 15 3.24 -4.73 9.51
C GLN A 15 2.65 -3.37 9.85
N SER A 16 2.66 -3.00 11.13
CA SER A 16 2.41 -1.63 11.58
C SER A 16 3.39 -1.33 12.70
N ASP A 17 4.34 -0.45 12.40
CA ASP A 17 5.33 0.11 13.32
C ASP A 17 5.08 1.64 13.43
N ALA A 18 5.76 2.31 14.36
CA ALA A 18 5.61 3.76 14.57
C ALA A 18 5.84 4.56 13.28
N ASP A 19 6.84 4.16 12.50
CA ASP A 19 7.26 4.86 11.27
C ASP A 19 7.10 4.01 10.01
N ALA A 20 6.47 2.84 10.09
CA ALA A 20 6.32 1.95 8.94
C ALA A 20 4.99 1.23 8.91
N ALA A 21 4.39 1.11 7.73
CA ALA A 21 3.19 0.32 7.52
C ALA A 21 3.34 -0.56 6.28
N GLY A 22 3.10 -1.85 6.44
CA GLY A 22 3.11 -2.86 5.38
C GLY A 22 1.70 -3.35 5.08
N LEU A 23 1.30 -3.28 3.82
CA LEU A 23 0.06 -3.87 3.32
C LEU A 23 0.37 -4.93 2.27
N GLU A 24 -0.26 -6.09 2.40
CA GLU A 24 -0.12 -7.19 1.45
C GLU A 24 -1.45 -7.57 0.84
N ALA A 25 -1.44 -7.85 -0.46
CA ALA A 25 -2.56 -8.47 -1.13
C ALA A 25 -2.06 -9.57 -2.07
N SER A 26 -2.82 -10.64 -2.15
CA SER A 26 -2.50 -11.78 -3.00
C SER A 26 -3.72 -12.19 -3.81
N SER A 27 -3.47 -12.56 -5.05
CA SER A 27 -4.45 -13.15 -5.97
C SER A 27 -3.78 -14.31 -6.72
N PRO A 28 -4.55 -15.19 -7.39
CA PRO A 28 -3.97 -16.25 -8.22
C PRO A 28 -3.05 -15.77 -9.37
N GLN A 29 -3.12 -14.50 -9.74
CA GLN A 29 -2.41 -13.93 -10.89
C GLN A 29 -1.15 -13.17 -10.48
N LEU A 30 -1.18 -12.54 -9.31
CA LEU A 30 -0.09 -11.74 -8.77
C LEU A 30 -0.22 -11.57 -7.25
N SER A 31 0.92 -11.33 -6.63
CA SER A 31 1.04 -10.95 -5.23
C SER A 31 1.68 -9.56 -5.15
N THR A 32 1.20 -8.73 -4.22
CA THR A 32 1.63 -7.35 -4.03
C THR A 32 1.94 -7.07 -2.57
N ARG A 33 3.03 -6.35 -2.33
CA ARG A 33 3.36 -5.78 -1.04
C ARG A 33 3.58 -4.29 -1.20
N ASN A 34 2.89 -3.50 -0.39
CA ASN A 34 3.08 -2.08 -0.25
C ASN A 34 3.76 -1.82 1.08
N LEU A 35 4.86 -1.08 1.05
CA LEU A 35 5.55 -0.63 2.24
C LEU A 35 5.57 0.89 2.24
N VAL A 36 5.09 1.47 3.34
CA VAL A 36 5.23 2.88 3.67
C VAL A 36 6.28 2.98 4.75
N THR A 37 7.22 3.88 4.57
CA THR A 37 8.15 4.28 5.63
C THR A 37 8.13 5.79 5.73
N VAL A 38 7.94 6.29 6.94
CA VAL A 38 8.08 7.69 7.28
C VAL A 38 9.50 7.90 7.77
N THR A 39 10.14 8.92 7.25
CA THR A 39 11.48 9.35 7.64
C THR A 39 11.43 10.85 7.94
N ASP A 40 12.50 11.41 8.51
CA ASP A 40 12.55 12.84 8.80
C ASP A 40 12.37 13.69 7.54
N GLY A 41 11.15 14.22 7.39
CA GLY A 41 10.77 15.11 6.29
C GLY A 41 10.28 14.42 5.01
N ALA A 42 10.23 13.09 4.94
CA ALA A 42 9.80 12.37 3.74
C ALA A 42 8.99 11.11 4.04
N VAL A 43 8.06 10.81 3.13
CA VAL A 43 7.35 9.53 3.10
C VAL A 43 7.85 8.76 1.90
N VAL A 44 8.44 7.59 2.15
CA VAL A 44 8.88 6.66 1.12
C VAL A 44 7.81 5.59 0.96
N TRP A 45 7.37 5.38 -0.28
CA TRP A 45 6.42 4.34 -0.62
C TRP A 45 7.04 3.38 -1.64
N THR A 46 6.95 2.09 -1.37
CA THR A 46 7.39 1.04 -2.27
C THR A 46 6.24 0.07 -2.57
N THR A 47 5.91 -0.12 -3.85
CA THR A 47 5.05 -1.22 -4.29
C THR A 47 5.88 -2.30 -4.96
N SER A 48 5.95 -3.47 -4.32
CA SER A 48 6.55 -4.68 -4.87
C SER A 48 5.47 -5.57 -5.46
N VAL A 49 5.68 -6.03 -6.70
CA VAL A 49 4.72 -6.90 -7.41
C VAL A 49 5.44 -8.14 -7.89
N ARG A 50 4.91 -9.31 -7.51
CA ARG A 50 5.36 -10.62 -7.97
C ARG A 50 4.30 -11.20 -8.89
N PHE A 51 4.65 -11.44 -10.14
CA PHE A 51 3.74 -12.03 -11.12
C PHE A 51 3.76 -13.55 -11.00
N ASP A 52 2.65 -14.11 -10.51
CA ASP A 52 2.47 -15.56 -10.40
C ASP A 52 2.08 -16.16 -11.76
N ARG A 53 1.41 -15.39 -12.63
CA ARG A 53 0.98 -15.80 -13.97
C ARG A 53 1.15 -14.67 -15.01
N PRO A 54 1.20 -14.98 -16.32
CA PRO A 54 1.35 -13.96 -17.37
C PRO A 54 0.26 -12.87 -17.35
N ALA A 55 -0.99 -13.25 -17.05
CA ALA A 55 -2.09 -12.31 -16.90
C ALA A 55 -1.86 -11.27 -15.77
N GLY A 56 -1.03 -11.60 -14.77
CA GLY A 56 -0.65 -10.68 -13.71
C GLY A 56 0.05 -9.43 -14.23
N LYS A 57 0.87 -9.56 -15.30
CA LYS A 57 1.53 -8.40 -15.93
C LYS A 57 0.51 -7.44 -16.55
N VAL A 58 -0.51 -7.99 -17.20
CA VAL A 58 -1.59 -7.19 -17.83
C VAL A 58 -2.41 -6.49 -16.75
N LEU A 59 -2.81 -7.20 -15.70
CA LEU A 59 -3.53 -6.61 -14.58
C LEU A 59 -2.73 -5.48 -13.93
N TRP A 60 -1.43 -5.68 -13.70
CA TRP A 60 -0.58 -4.63 -13.15
C TRP A 60 -0.39 -3.44 -14.09
N ALA A 61 -0.23 -3.67 -15.40
CA ALA A 61 -0.13 -2.59 -16.38
C ALA A 61 -1.36 -1.66 -16.36
N LEU A 62 -2.55 -2.21 -16.09
CA LEU A 62 -3.78 -1.44 -15.93
C LEU A 62 -3.89 -0.77 -14.55
N ALA A 63 -3.43 -1.44 -13.50
CA ALA A 63 -3.53 -0.95 -12.12
C ALA A 63 -2.46 0.10 -11.76
N ALA A 64 -1.24 -0.02 -12.28
CA ALA A 64 -0.10 0.84 -11.94
C ALA A 64 -0.36 2.34 -12.14
N PRO A 65 -1.00 2.80 -13.24
CA PRO A 65 -1.33 4.22 -13.42
C PRO A 65 -2.30 4.77 -12.35
N VAL A 66 -3.23 3.93 -11.89
CA VAL A 66 -4.15 4.29 -10.81
C VAL A 66 -3.38 4.36 -9.49
N HIS A 67 -2.53 3.37 -9.22
CA HIS A 67 -1.66 3.34 -8.05
C HIS A 67 -0.77 4.58 -7.97
N HIS A 68 -0.09 4.97 -9.05
CA HIS A 68 0.78 6.14 -9.08
C HIS A 68 0.03 7.46 -8.78
N ARG A 69 -1.28 7.53 -9.02
CA ARG A 69 -2.11 8.72 -8.70
C ARG A 69 -2.73 8.66 -7.31
N ALA A 70 -3.23 7.50 -6.92
CA ALA A 70 -3.90 7.33 -5.64
C ALA A 70 -2.94 7.54 -4.47
N LEU A 71 -1.68 7.11 -4.60
CA LEU A 71 -0.72 7.11 -3.50
C LEU A 71 -0.32 8.51 -3.04
N PRO A 72 0.15 9.44 -3.91
CA PRO A 72 0.43 10.80 -3.49
C PRO A 72 -0.80 11.48 -2.88
N TYR A 73 -1.98 11.25 -3.46
CA TYR A 73 -3.23 11.82 -2.97
C TYR A 73 -3.58 11.34 -1.55
N LEU A 74 -3.58 10.02 -1.33
CA LEU A 74 -3.95 9.43 -0.04
C LEU A 74 -2.95 9.79 1.05
N LEU A 75 -1.65 9.76 0.76
CA LEU A 75 -0.60 10.12 1.73
C LEU A 75 -0.65 11.62 2.08
N THR A 76 -0.81 12.49 1.07
CA THR A 76 -0.98 13.94 1.30
C THR A 76 -2.23 14.22 2.12
N ARG A 77 -3.33 13.52 1.85
CA ARG A 77 -4.57 13.66 2.61
C ARG A 77 -4.37 13.21 4.06
N ALA A 78 -3.74 12.06 4.30
CA ALA A 78 -3.46 11.57 5.65
C ALA A 78 -2.61 12.57 6.46
N ALA A 79 -1.56 13.12 5.85
CA ALA A 79 -0.70 14.14 6.48
C ALA A 79 -1.46 15.42 6.88
N ARG A 80 -2.57 15.75 6.20
CA ARG A 80 -3.42 16.91 6.57
C ARG A 80 -4.42 16.59 7.67
N THR A 81 -4.76 15.32 7.88
CA THR A 81 -5.81 14.89 8.82
C THR A 81 -5.22 14.43 10.16
N LEU A 82 -3.96 13.98 10.18
CA LEU A 82 -3.27 13.62 11.42
C LEU A 82 -2.81 14.89 12.16
N PRO A 83 -3.15 15.07 13.45
CA PRO A 83 -2.54 16.11 14.26
C PRO A 83 -1.03 15.88 14.29
N ARG A 84 -0.23 16.94 14.14
CA ARG A 84 1.21 16.88 14.39
C ARG A 84 1.42 16.46 15.84
N SER A 85 1.67 15.17 16.09
CA SER A 85 2.26 14.75 17.35
C SER A 85 3.64 15.39 17.44
N ARG A 86 3.81 16.19 18.49
CA ARG A 86 5.01 16.95 18.82
C ARG A 86 5.95 16.12 19.66
#